data_AF-A0A834IGY7-F1
#
_entry.id   AF-A0A834IGY7-F1
#
_cell.length_a   1.000
_cell.length_b   1.000
_cell.length_c   1.000
_cell.angle_alpha   90.00
_cell.angle_beta   90.00
_cell.angle_gamma   90.00
#
_symmetry.space_group_name_H-M   'P 1'
#
loop_
_entity.id
_entity.type
_entity.pdbx_description
1 polymer ?
#
loop_
_entity_poly.entity_id
_entity_poly.type
_entity_poly.pdbx_seq_one_letter_code
_entity_poly.pdbx_strand_id
1 'polypeptide(L)'
;MAVDVDVDDTVILSKMLFPLLINFFMAVICYIITVRLIPRLKEKFIKANLFGIDFSKTTSDKVPESLGVVTGCTFLITMFLFIPVPFGNNLLEKGTFPQDEFVKFIAALLSICCMLLLGFADDVLDVPWRHKLLLPTVASLPLLMVYYVSFNTTTIIVPKPLRDILGTSVDIGLIYYVYMGMLAVFCTNAINILAGVNGLEVGQSVVIGISIIIFNLIELSGNLWKAHQFSLYFMMPYIAASLALLKHNCMCFTEGTDIKSMIVVKGINWKCNCLPGWHGPDCGYPEVLFRALLASKRTVKLKGPVKFQRRLIYIFKFDKSSETLADIRINALGDIVDVFVLYGSDMTLFENQLKTKIFKNWYQKILYINSTLQEKMWQMIEAQITNIQSRDFIIFNPSNEVPDRASLIFLKFYENIPEPLHFRLKWSVFGFFWVHPKKTVISGGSCTVSYLRNYLNNNLEALISNKTIANLGQRGITLGDLNHTGGWFCEYCATPEDIIEFLTSNSSKSFINWDTVGTNKITRKYIEKLIEDGLYVDGKTQLEIGHRYSDNYFAPAYVIENDFKFDFLLINFYSQNEYYK
;
A
#
# COMPACT_ATOMS: atom_id res chain seq x y z
N MET A 1 21.32 -61.72 28.72
CA MET A 1 20.72 -60.57 29.41
C MET A 1 20.59 -59.44 28.40
N ALA A 2 19.52 -59.47 27.62
CA ALA A 2 19.01 -58.30 26.91
C ALA A 2 17.92 -57.76 27.84
N VAL A 3 18.14 -56.57 28.41
CA VAL A 3 17.26 -55.97 29.41
C VAL A 3 16.63 -54.75 28.76
N ASP A 4 15.33 -54.87 28.46
CA ASP A 4 14.27 -53.85 28.48
C ASP A 4 14.67 -52.35 28.37
N VAL A 5 14.98 -51.85 27.16
CA VAL A 5 15.11 -50.39 26.91
C VAL A 5 14.15 -49.84 25.83
N ASP A 6 13.55 -50.66 24.96
CA ASP A 6 12.88 -50.11 23.75
C ASP A 6 11.34 -49.93 23.83
N VAL A 7 10.66 -50.50 24.83
CA VAL A 7 9.17 -50.50 24.88
C VAL A 7 8.60 -49.24 25.53
N ASP A 8 9.30 -48.62 26.48
CA ASP A 8 8.76 -47.49 27.26
C ASP A 8 8.90 -46.15 26.51
N ASP A 9 10.05 -45.92 25.85
CA ASP A 9 10.29 -44.69 25.07
C ASP A 9 9.37 -44.56 23.85
N THR A 10 9.06 -45.67 23.18
CA THR A 10 8.14 -45.68 22.03
C THR A 10 6.69 -45.38 22.45
N VAL A 11 6.27 -45.85 23.63
CA VAL A 11 4.96 -45.56 24.20
C VAL A 11 4.87 -44.10 24.67
N ILE A 12 5.93 -43.56 25.27
CA ILE A 12 6.00 -42.16 25.70
C ILE A 12 5.97 -41.23 24.47
N LEU A 13 6.77 -41.53 23.45
CA LEU A 13 6.79 -40.76 22.20
C LEU A 13 5.42 -40.75 21.51
N SER A 14 4.77 -41.91 21.45
CA SER A 14 3.40 -42.05 20.91
C SER A 14 2.38 -41.24 21.72
N LYS A 15 2.40 -41.32 23.05
CA LYS A 15 1.54 -40.52 23.95
C LYS A 15 1.80 -39.01 23.82
N MET A 16 3.03 -38.62 23.49
CA MET A 16 3.41 -37.22 23.32
C MET A 16 2.94 -36.65 21.97
N LEU A 17 3.22 -37.36 20.87
CA LEU A 17 2.97 -36.87 19.50
C LEU A 17 1.52 -37.04 19.04
N PHE A 18 0.83 -38.08 19.49
CA PHE A 18 -0.52 -38.38 19.00
C PHE A 18 -1.52 -37.23 19.25
N PRO A 19 -1.64 -36.66 20.46
CA PRO A 19 -2.52 -35.52 20.69
C PRO A 19 -2.11 -34.28 19.90
N LEU A 20 -0.79 -34.05 19.72
CA LEU A 20 -0.27 -32.91 18.96
C LEU A 20 -0.61 -33.01 17.47
N LEU A 21 -0.53 -34.20 16.87
CA LEU A 21 -0.90 -34.44 15.48
C LEU A 21 -2.40 -34.19 15.26
N ILE A 22 -3.25 -34.72 16.14
CA ILE A 22 -4.70 -34.48 16.05
C ILE A 22 -5.00 -32.99 16.24
N ASN A 23 -4.34 -32.33 17.19
CA ASN A 23 -4.50 -30.89 17.40
C ASN A 23 -4.10 -30.08 16.16
N PHE A 24 -3.03 -30.46 15.48
CA PHE A 24 -2.62 -29.83 14.22
C PHE A 24 -3.70 -29.97 13.14
N PHE A 25 -4.26 -31.18 12.94
CA PHE A 25 -5.36 -31.37 11.99
C PHE A 25 -6.61 -30.56 12.37
N MET A 26 -6.98 -30.55 13.65
CA MET A 26 -8.08 -29.74 14.16
C MET A 26 -7.83 -28.24 14.00
N ALA A 27 -6.61 -27.77 14.19
CA ALA A 27 -6.21 -26.39 13.96
C ALA A 27 -6.34 -26.01 12.47
N VAL A 28 -5.93 -26.89 11.54
CA VAL A 28 -6.15 -26.67 10.09
C VAL A 28 -7.64 -26.56 9.77
N ILE A 29 -8.47 -27.44 10.34
CA ILE A 29 -9.93 -27.37 10.18
C ILE A 29 -10.48 -26.06 10.76
N CYS A 30 -10.02 -25.64 11.95
CA CYS A 30 -10.37 -24.39 12.58
C CYS A 30 -10.08 -23.19 11.66
N TYR A 31 -8.88 -23.14 11.05
CA TYR A 31 -8.53 -22.11 10.08
C TYR A 31 -9.52 -22.08 8.91
N ILE A 32 -9.80 -23.22 8.29
CA ILE A 32 -10.70 -23.31 7.12
C ILE A 32 -12.12 -22.86 7.47
N ILE A 33 -12.64 -23.29 8.63
CA ILE A 33 -13.98 -22.90 9.11
C ILE A 33 -14.01 -21.39 9.36
N THR A 34 -13.02 -20.85 10.08
CA THR A 34 -12.96 -19.44 10.46
C THR A 34 -12.88 -18.53 9.23
N VAL A 35 -12.03 -18.86 8.25
CA VAL A 35 -11.93 -18.12 6.98
C VAL A 35 -13.27 -18.07 6.24
N ARG A 36 -14.09 -19.13 6.30
CA ARG A 36 -15.41 -19.15 5.65
C ARG A 36 -16.50 -18.46 6.48
N LEU A 37 -16.35 -18.42 7.80
CA LEU A 37 -17.37 -17.90 8.70
C LEU A 37 -17.35 -16.37 8.77
N ILE A 38 -16.17 -15.75 8.84
CA ILE A 38 -16.00 -14.28 8.90
C ILE A 38 -16.83 -13.53 7.84
N PRO A 39 -16.70 -13.81 6.52
CA PRO A 39 -17.45 -13.06 5.51
C PRO A 39 -18.96 -13.29 5.58
N ARG A 40 -19.41 -14.46 6.08
CA ARG A 40 -20.84 -14.75 6.25
C ARG A 40 -21.48 -13.99 7.41
N LEU A 41 -20.67 -13.58 8.39
CA LEU A 41 -21.15 -12.84 9.56
C LEU A 41 -20.98 -11.32 9.39
N LYS A 42 -20.12 -10.85 8.48
CA LYS A 42 -19.88 -9.42 8.21
C LYS A 42 -21.16 -8.57 8.19
N GLU A 43 -22.16 -8.93 7.39
CA GLU A 43 -23.39 -8.15 7.29
C GLU A 43 -24.20 -8.12 8.59
N LYS A 44 -24.14 -9.18 9.41
CA LYS A 44 -24.83 -9.23 10.69
C LYS A 44 -24.20 -8.27 11.70
N PHE A 45 -22.87 -8.18 11.73
CA PHE A 45 -22.14 -7.23 12.58
C PHE A 45 -22.46 -5.78 12.18
N ILE A 46 -22.45 -5.47 10.88
CA ILE A 46 -22.83 -4.14 10.38
C ILE A 46 -24.29 -3.81 10.73
N LYS A 47 -25.22 -4.76 10.58
CA LYS A 47 -26.64 -4.59 10.96
C LYS A 47 -26.84 -4.40 12.47
N ALA A 48 -25.95 -4.97 13.29
CA ALA A 48 -25.95 -4.80 14.74
C ALA A 48 -25.24 -3.52 15.21
N ASN A 49 -24.86 -2.62 14.28
CA ASN A 49 -24.04 -1.44 14.54
C ASN A 49 -22.66 -1.71 15.14
N LEU A 50 -22.12 -2.92 14.94
CA LEU A 50 -20.74 -3.28 15.29
C LEU A 50 -19.84 -3.05 14.07
N PHE A 51 -19.57 -1.79 13.80
CA PHE A 51 -18.72 -1.36 12.68
C PHE A 51 -17.93 -0.10 13.02
N GLY A 52 -16.76 0.02 12.40
CA GLY A 52 -15.90 1.20 12.44
C GLY A 52 -15.68 1.79 11.06
N ILE A 53 -15.08 2.98 11.05
CA ILE A 53 -14.56 3.63 9.83
C ILE A 53 -13.03 3.55 9.91
N ASP A 54 -12.39 3.16 8.81
CA ASP A 54 -10.93 3.12 8.75
C ASP A 54 -10.37 4.55 8.65
N PHE A 55 -9.96 5.12 9.78
CA PHE A 55 -9.40 6.48 9.85
C PHE A 55 -8.10 6.68 9.07
N SER A 56 -7.43 5.60 8.69
CA SER A 56 -6.22 5.65 7.86
C SER A 56 -6.54 5.66 6.36
N LYS A 57 -7.82 5.61 5.99
CA LYS A 57 -8.31 5.71 4.61
C LYS A 57 -9.19 6.94 4.43
N THR A 58 -9.20 7.47 3.21
CA THR A 58 -10.06 8.60 2.81
C THR A 58 -11.51 8.18 2.56
N THR A 59 -11.81 6.88 2.55
CA THR A 59 -13.15 6.33 2.36
C THR A 59 -13.90 6.21 3.69
N SER A 60 -15.20 6.52 3.69
CA SER A 60 -16.08 6.42 4.86
C SER A 60 -16.86 5.10 4.93
N ASP A 61 -16.28 4.04 4.36
CA ASP A 61 -16.90 2.71 4.31
C ASP A 61 -16.94 2.05 5.70
N LYS A 62 -18.07 1.41 6.00
CA LYS A 62 -18.27 0.69 7.27
C LYS A 62 -17.56 -0.66 7.25
N VAL A 63 -16.63 -0.87 8.17
CA VAL A 63 -15.88 -2.13 8.35
C VAL A 63 -16.41 -2.83 9.61
N PRO A 64 -16.78 -4.13 9.55
CA PRO A 64 -17.26 -4.84 10.74
C PRO A 64 -16.19 -4.89 11.83
N GLU A 65 -16.56 -4.49 13.04
CA GLU A 65 -15.70 -4.54 14.23
C GLU A 65 -15.93 -5.83 15.04
N SER A 66 -15.11 -6.05 16.07
CA SER A 66 -15.24 -7.16 17.02
C SER A 66 -15.21 -8.56 16.41
N LEU A 67 -14.66 -8.72 15.21
CA LEU A 67 -14.53 -10.03 14.55
C LEU A 67 -13.64 -11.02 15.32
N GLY A 68 -12.86 -10.53 16.30
CA GLY A 68 -12.15 -11.36 17.27
C GLY A 68 -13.06 -12.33 18.03
N VAL A 69 -14.34 -11.99 18.23
CA VAL A 69 -15.31 -12.91 18.86
C VAL A 69 -15.56 -14.14 18.00
N VAL A 70 -15.62 -13.99 16.67
CA VAL A 70 -15.85 -15.10 15.74
C VAL A 70 -14.67 -16.07 15.79
N THR A 71 -13.44 -15.55 15.78
CA THR A 71 -12.22 -16.35 15.84
C THR A 71 -12.01 -16.97 17.22
N GLY A 72 -12.39 -16.28 18.29
CA GLY A 72 -12.36 -16.83 19.63
C GLY A 72 -13.38 -17.95 19.84
N CYS A 73 -14.59 -17.83 19.28
CA CYS A 73 -15.59 -18.89 19.33
C CYS A 73 -15.14 -20.13 18.56
N THR A 74 -14.57 -19.98 17.36
CA THR A 74 -14.05 -21.13 16.60
C THR A 74 -12.87 -21.79 17.29
N PHE A 75 -11.99 -21.00 17.93
CA PHE A 75 -10.95 -21.51 18.82
C PHE A 75 -11.54 -22.34 19.97
N LEU A 76 -12.50 -21.79 20.74
CA LEU A 76 -13.11 -22.48 21.88
C LEU A 76 -13.82 -23.77 21.47
N ILE A 77 -14.58 -23.76 20.38
CA ILE A 77 -15.23 -24.96 19.84
C ILE A 77 -14.17 -26.03 19.50
N THR A 78 -13.09 -25.62 18.84
CA THR A 78 -11.99 -26.54 18.50
C THR A 78 -11.38 -27.14 19.75
N MET A 79 -11.13 -26.33 20.79
CA MET A 79 -10.58 -26.80 22.05
C MET A 79 -11.53 -27.72 22.82
N PHE A 80 -12.83 -27.45 22.82
CA PHE A 80 -13.83 -28.34 23.44
C PHE A 80 -13.89 -29.71 22.74
N LEU A 81 -13.83 -29.72 21.41
CA LEU A 81 -13.75 -30.96 20.64
C LEU A 81 -12.41 -31.68 20.82
N PHE A 82 -11.35 -30.95 21.18
CA PHE A 82 -10.04 -31.51 21.43
C PHE A 82 -9.91 -32.16 22.83
N ILE A 83 -10.72 -31.78 23.83
CA ILE A 83 -10.66 -32.33 25.21
C ILE A 83 -10.58 -33.88 25.26
N PRO A 84 -11.41 -34.64 24.52
CA PRO A 84 -11.36 -36.10 24.59
C PRO A 84 -10.07 -36.70 24.02
N VAL A 85 -9.25 -35.95 23.28
CA VAL A 85 -8.04 -36.49 22.65
C VAL A 85 -6.93 -36.78 23.66
N PRO A 86 -6.47 -35.83 24.50
CA PRO A 86 -5.48 -36.10 25.54
C PRO A 86 -6.04 -36.92 26.72
N PHE A 87 -7.36 -36.90 26.96
CA PHE A 87 -7.97 -37.51 28.15
C PHE A 87 -8.84 -38.75 27.88
N GLY A 88 -9.19 -39.05 26.63
CA GLY A 88 -10.22 -40.03 26.26
C GLY A 88 -9.91 -41.48 26.57
N ASN A 89 -8.66 -41.91 26.36
CA ASN A 89 -8.26 -43.28 26.70
C ASN A 89 -8.44 -43.53 28.21
N ASN A 90 -8.14 -42.53 29.04
CA ASN A 90 -8.27 -42.60 30.49
C ASN A 90 -9.71 -42.34 31.00
N LEU A 91 -10.62 -41.89 30.12
CA LEU A 91 -12.06 -41.76 30.39
C LEU A 91 -12.80 -43.08 30.12
N LEU A 92 -12.33 -43.86 29.15
CA LEU A 92 -12.95 -45.13 28.73
C LEU A 92 -12.38 -46.33 29.49
N GLU A 93 -11.09 -46.31 29.83
CA GLU A 93 -10.48 -47.31 30.69
C GLU A 93 -10.68 -46.95 32.18
N LYS A 94 -11.04 -47.93 33.02
CA LYS A 94 -11.24 -47.77 34.48
C LYS A 94 -9.91 -47.53 35.26
N GLY A 95 -8.96 -46.83 34.67
CA GLY A 95 -7.71 -46.43 35.29
C GLY A 95 -7.85 -45.15 36.13
N THR A 96 -6.74 -44.66 36.66
CA THR A 96 -6.69 -43.38 37.38
C THR A 96 -6.72 -42.20 36.40
N PHE A 97 -7.81 -41.44 36.40
CA PHE A 97 -7.98 -40.25 35.55
C PHE A 97 -7.00 -39.12 35.97
N PRO A 98 -6.30 -38.46 35.02
CA PRO A 98 -5.35 -37.38 35.32
C PRO A 98 -6.10 -36.07 35.63
N GLN A 99 -6.67 -36.01 36.83
CA GLN A 99 -7.50 -34.88 37.30
C GLN A 99 -6.77 -33.54 37.24
N ASP A 100 -5.50 -33.52 37.63
CA ASP A 100 -4.71 -32.29 37.70
C ASP A 100 -4.49 -31.65 36.30
N GLU A 101 -4.13 -32.45 35.30
CA GLU A 101 -3.96 -31.97 33.91
C GLU A 101 -5.30 -31.53 33.30
N PHE A 102 -6.38 -32.24 33.61
CA PHE A 102 -7.72 -31.88 33.15
C PHE A 102 -8.22 -30.57 33.76
N VAL A 103 -8.04 -30.37 35.08
CA VAL A 103 -8.43 -29.13 35.78
C VAL A 103 -7.65 -27.94 35.24
N LYS A 104 -6.34 -28.09 34.97
CA LYS A 104 -5.52 -27.07 34.29
C LYS A 104 -6.08 -26.69 32.93
N PHE A 105 -6.48 -27.67 32.14
CA PHE A 105 -7.04 -27.45 30.81
C PHE A 105 -8.38 -26.70 30.85
N ILE A 106 -9.31 -27.12 31.72
CA ILE A 106 -10.63 -26.49 31.87
C ILE A 106 -10.51 -25.08 32.44
N ALA A 107 -9.65 -24.84 33.42
CA ALA A 107 -9.46 -23.51 34.00
C ALA A 107 -8.82 -22.52 33.01
N ALA A 108 -7.88 -22.98 32.19
CA ALA A 108 -7.33 -22.17 31.11
C ALA A 108 -8.43 -21.80 30.09
N LEU A 109 -9.26 -22.74 29.68
CA LEU A 109 -10.39 -22.46 28.78
C LEU A 109 -11.43 -21.53 29.40
N LEU A 110 -11.73 -21.69 30.69
CA LEU A 110 -12.65 -20.81 31.40
C LEU A 110 -12.11 -19.37 31.44
N SER A 111 -10.82 -19.20 31.76
CA SER A 111 -10.15 -17.89 31.74
C SER A 111 -10.19 -17.25 30.36
N ILE A 112 -9.86 -17.99 29.30
CA ILE A 112 -9.91 -17.50 27.91
C ILE A 112 -11.35 -17.15 27.48
N CYS A 113 -12.32 -17.99 27.83
CA CYS A 113 -13.73 -17.76 27.52
C CYS A 113 -14.26 -16.49 28.23
N CYS A 114 -13.92 -16.31 29.50
CA CYS A 114 -14.26 -15.10 30.25
C CYS A 114 -13.61 -13.86 29.60
N MET A 115 -12.33 -13.93 29.23
CA MET A 115 -11.64 -12.81 28.59
C MET A 115 -12.23 -12.49 27.20
N LEU A 116 -12.61 -13.51 26.42
CA LEU A 116 -13.28 -13.32 25.13
C LEU A 116 -14.63 -12.62 25.28
N LEU A 117 -15.44 -13.09 26.24
CA LEU A 117 -16.75 -12.52 26.52
C LEU A 117 -16.63 -11.07 27.00
N LEU A 118 -15.72 -10.79 27.93
CA LEU A 118 -15.52 -9.46 28.47
C LEU A 118 -14.90 -8.50 27.45
N GLY A 119 -14.00 -8.99 26.59
CA GLY A 119 -13.49 -8.21 25.46
C GLY A 119 -14.60 -7.84 24.47
N PHE A 120 -15.46 -8.80 24.11
CA PHE A 120 -16.62 -8.51 23.28
C PHE A 120 -17.62 -7.56 23.96
N ALA A 121 -17.85 -7.72 25.26
CA ALA A 121 -18.70 -6.81 26.03
C ALA A 121 -18.10 -5.39 26.07
N ASP A 122 -16.77 -5.25 26.14
CA ASP A 122 -16.11 -3.94 26.06
C ASP A 122 -16.30 -3.27 24.71
N ASP A 123 -16.16 -4.03 23.62
CA ASP A 123 -16.41 -3.50 22.27
C ASP A 123 -17.88 -3.07 22.05
N VAL A 124 -18.84 -3.73 22.71
CA VAL A 124 -20.28 -3.43 22.55
C VAL A 124 -20.75 -2.30 23.47
N LEU A 125 -20.21 -2.22 24.69
CA LEU A 125 -20.68 -1.34 25.75
C LEU A 125 -19.80 -0.10 25.97
N ASP A 126 -18.65 -0.01 25.31
CA ASP A 126 -17.66 1.06 25.47
C ASP A 126 -17.34 1.36 26.94
N VAL A 127 -16.85 0.34 27.67
CA VAL A 127 -16.71 0.44 29.14
C VAL A 127 -15.61 1.46 29.51
N PRO A 128 -15.77 2.26 30.59
CA PRO A 128 -14.73 3.19 31.02
C PRO A 128 -13.38 2.51 31.33
N TRP A 129 -12.27 3.23 31.09
CA TRP A 129 -10.89 2.73 31.24
C TRP A 129 -10.58 2.03 32.58
N ARG A 130 -11.24 2.44 33.67
CA ARG A 130 -11.09 1.82 35.00
C ARG A 130 -11.50 0.35 34.99
N HIS A 131 -12.56 0.03 34.24
CA HIS A 131 -13.03 -1.35 34.10
C HIS A 131 -12.15 -2.15 33.14
N LYS A 132 -11.50 -1.52 32.15
CA LYS A 132 -10.54 -2.19 31.26
C LYS A 132 -9.32 -2.76 32.01
N LEU A 133 -8.99 -2.21 33.18
CA LEU A 133 -7.99 -2.78 34.09
C LEU A 133 -8.56 -3.89 34.99
N LEU A 134 -9.82 -3.77 35.41
CA LEU A 134 -10.46 -4.71 36.34
C LEU A 134 -10.93 -6.00 35.64
N LEU A 135 -11.48 -5.92 34.43
CA LEU A 135 -12.03 -7.07 33.70
C LEU A 135 -10.99 -8.19 33.48
N PRO A 136 -9.74 -7.92 33.04
CA PRO A 136 -8.72 -8.97 32.93
C PRO A 136 -8.30 -9.56 34.29
N THR A 137 -8.34 -8.77 35.38
CA THR A 137 -8.05 -9.31 36.72
C THR A 137 -9.09 -10.34 37.15
N VAL A 138 -10.38 -10.08 36.91
CA VAL A 138 -11.46 -11.03 37.22
C VAL A 138 -11.38 -12.25 36.30
N ALA A 139 -11.13 -12.04 35.01
CA ALA A 139 -11.00 -13.14 34.04
C ALA A 139 -9.84 -14.09 34.35
N SER A 140 -8.76 -13.60 34.98
CA SER A 140 -7.59 -14.42 35.32
C SER A 140 -7.73 -15.21 36.63
N LEU A 141 -8.75 -14.95 37.47
CA LEU A 141 -8.96 -15.66 38.74
C LEU A 141 -9.00 -17.19 38.62
N PRO A 142 -9.67 -17.81 37.62
CA PRO A 142 -9.65 -19.27 37.46
C PRO A 142 -8.23 -19.83 37.32
N LEU A 143 -7.35 -19.12 36.60
CA LEU A 143 -5.95 -19.51 36.41
C LEU A 143 -5.19 -19.42 37.73
N LEU A 144 -5.38 -18.34 38.49
CA LEU A 144 -4.75 -18.15 39.80
C LEU A 144 -5.15 -19.24 40.79
N MET A 145 -6.44 -19.60 40.82
CA MET A 145 -6.96 -20.63 41.72
C MET A 145 -6.39 -22.01 41.39
N VAL A 146 -6.31 -22.38 40.11
CA VAL A 146 -5.68 -23.64 39.73
C VAL A 146 -4.18 -23.64 39.99
N TYR A 147 -3.49 -22.51 39.77
CA TYR A 147 -2.08 -22.42 40.12
C TYR A 147 -1.84 -22.64 41.62
N TYR A 148 -2.68 -22.02 42.46
CA TYR A 148 -2.63 -22.16 43.91
C TYR A 148 -2.85 -23.60 44.38
N VAL A 149 -3.80 -24.31 43.77
CA VAL A 149 -4.13 -25.69 44.17
C VAL A 149 -3.14 -26.72 43.60
N SER A 150 -2.67 -26.54 42.36
CA SER A 150 -1.88 -27.55 41.64
C SER A 150 -0.37 -27.42 41.82
N PHE A 151 0.17 -26.20 41.87
CA PHE A 151 1.62 -25.98 41.88
C PHE A 151 2.09 -25.36 43.20
N ASN A 152 1.38 -24.34 43.68
CA ASN A 152 1.70 -23.56 44.89
C ASN A 152 3.18 -23.12 45.02
N THR A 153 3.92 -23.03 43.91
CA THR A 153 5.32 -22.59 43.88
C THR A 153 5.38 -21.08 43.66
N THR A 154 5.79 -20.32 44.67
CA THR A 154 5.93 -18.86 44.60
C THR A 154 7.38 -18.39 44.48
N THR A 155 8.30 -19.34 44.28
CA THR A 155 9.73 -19.10 44.08
C THR A 155 10.03 -18.73 42.63
N ILE A 156 10.69 -17.60 42.42
CA ILE A 156 11.16 -17.14 41.11
C ILE A 156 12.67 -17.26 40.99
N ILE A 157 13.17 -17.53 39.78
CA ILE A 157 14.60 -17.47 39.47
C ILE A 157 14.97 -16.02 39.18
N VAL A 158 15.94 -15.50 39.93
CA VAL A 158 16.35 -14.10 39.83
C VAL A 158 17.18 -13.89 38.54
N PRO A 159 16.89 -12.84 37.73
CA PRO A 159 17.69 -12.46 36.57
C PRO A 159 19.15 -12.19 36.95
N LYS A 160 20.10 -12.56 36.08
CA LYS A 160 21.56 -12.48 36.36
C LYS A 160 22.03 -11.16 37.00
N PRO A 161 21.58 -9.96 36.58
CA PRO A 161 22.02 -8.69 37.17
C PRO A 161 21.61 -8.48 38.63
N LEU A 162 20.59 -9.19 39.12
CA LEU A 162 20.02 -9.01 40.46
C LEU A 162 20.40 -10.13 41.43
N ARG A 163 21.14 -11.15 40.96
CA ARG A 163 21.49 -12.34 41.74
C ARG A 163 22.40 -12.03 42.92
N ASP A 164 23.26 -11.02 42.80
CA ASP A 164 24.20 -10.64 43.86
C ASP A 164 23.48 -10.02 45.08
N ILE A 165 22.29 -9.44 44.88
CA ILE A 165 21.50 -8.79 45.95
C ILE A 165 20.44 -9.75 46.51
N LEU A 166 19.80 -10.53 45.64
CA LEU A 166 18.60 -11.31 45.98
C LEU A 166 18.84 -12.82 46.03
N GLY A 167 20.05 -13.29 45.69
CA GLY A 167 20.35 -14.72 45.54
C GLY A 167 19.89 -15.29 44.20
N THR A 168 20.04 -16.60 44.03
CA THR A 168 19.69 -17.30 42.77
C THR A 168 18.19 -17.50 42.59
N SER A 169 17.44 -17.65 43.68
CA SER A 169 16.00 -17.82 43.69
C SER A 169 15.38 -17.17 44.93
N VAL A 170 14.23 -16.52 44.78
CA VAL A 170 13.51 -15.85 45.86
C VAL A 170 12.07 -16.30 45.89
N ASP A 171 11.57 -16.64 47.08
CA ASP A 171 10.14 -16.80 47.31
C ASP A 171 9.49 -15.46 47.60
N ILE A 172 8.59 -15.04 46.72
CA ILE A 172 7.88 -13.75 46.82
C ILE A 172 6.43 -13.91 47.34
N GLY A 173 6.00 -15.15 47.66
CA GLY A 173 4.71 -15.44 48.26
C GLY A 173 3.52 -14.83 47.51
N LEU A 174 2.66 -14.09 48.23
CA LEU A 174 1.45 -13.47 47.67
C LEU A 174 1.73 -12.56 46.47
N ILE A 175 2.91 -11.93 46.41
CA ILE A 175 3.29 -11.03 45.32
C ILE A 175 3.37 -11.79 43.99
N TYR A 176 3.65 -13.09 44.00
CA TYR A 176 3.63 -13.93 42.80
C TYR A 176 2.23 -13.99 42.17
N TYR A 177 1.18 -14.13 42.99
CA TYR A 177 -0.20 -14.17 42.52
C TYR A 177 -0.66 -12.80 41.99
N VAL A 178 -0.25 -11.72 42.64
CA VAL A 178 -0.47 -10.36 42.12
C VAL A 178 0.22 -10.18 40.77
N TYR A 179 1.46 -10.64 40.64
CA TYR A 179 2.21 -10.62 39.37
C TYR A 179 1.47 -11.39 38.28
N MET A 180 0.99 -12.62 38.53
CA MET A 180 0.24 -13.40 37.54
C MET A 180 -1.02 -12.69 37.07
N GLY A 181 -1.78 -12.07 37.98
CA GLY A 181 -2.95 -11.27 37.63
C GLY A 181 -2.57 -10.04 36.79
N MET A 182 -1.52 -9.33 37.19
CA MET A 182 -1.01 -8.17 36.45
C MET A 182 -0.43 -8.53 35.09
N LEU A 183 0.12 -9.74 34.92
CA LEU A 183 0.61 -10.22 33.63
C LEU A 183 -0.55 -10.36 32.63
N ALA A 184 -1.69 -10.90 33.05
CA ALA A 184 -2.88 -10.98 32.19
C ALA A 184 -3.41 -9.59 31.81
N VAL A 185 -3.45 -8.66 32.77
CA VAL A 185 -3.81 -7.25 32.51
C VAL A 185 -2.83 -6.60 31.54
N PHE A 186 -1.53 -6.81 31.72
CA PHE A 186 -0.50 -6.25 30.85
C PHE A 186 -0.61 -6.79 29.43
N CYS A 187 -0.67 -8.12 29.25
CA CYS A 187 -0.70 -8.73 27.92
C CYS A 187 -1.90 -8.27 27.08
N THR A 188 -3.08 -8.19 27.70
CA THR A 188 -4.32 -7.77 27.02
C THR A 188 -4.29 -6.29 26.63
N ASN A 189 -3.85 -5.41 27.54
CA ASN A 189 -3.76 -3.98 27.26
C ASN A 189 -2.58 -3.61 26.36
N ALA A 190 -1.44 -4.30 26.46
CA ALA A 190 -0.25 -4.01 25.64
C ALA A 190 -0.50 -4.20 24.14
N ILE A 191 -1.24 -5.26 23.76
CA ILE A 191 -1.66 -5.48 22.38
C ILE A 191 -2.70 -4.43 21.97
N ASN A 192 -3.63 -4.09 22.86
CA ASN A 192 -4.71 -3.14 22.58
C ASN A 192 -4.20 -1.70 22.37
N ILE A 193 -3.15 -1.26 23.06
CA ILE A 193 -2.54 0.06 22.85
C ILE A 193 -1.64 0.10 21.62
N LEU A 194 -1.09 -1.04 21.18
CA LEU A 194 -0.28 -1.16 19.98
C LEU A 194 -1.16 -1.60 18.79
N ALA A 195 -2.13 -0.75 18.46
CA ALA A 195 -3.20 -0.99 17.51
C ALA A 195 -3.44 0.22 16.60
N GLY A 196 -4.39 0.12 15.67
CA GLY A 196 -4.85 1.25 14.84
C GLY A 196 -4.29 1.27 13.42
N VAL A 197 -3.56 0.23 13.02
CA VAL A 197 -3.14 0.01 11.63
C VAL A 197 -3.57 -1.38 11.20
N ASN A 198 -4.17 -1.49 10.01
CA ASN A 198 -4.72 -2.74 9.47
C ASN A 198 -3.75 -3.92 9.63
N GLY A 199 -4.16 -4.90 10.43
CA GLY A 199 -3.45 -6.16 10.63
C GLY A 199 -2.35 -6.13 11.69
N LEU A 200 -2.10 -5.02 12.38
CA LEU A 200 -1.03 -4.91 13.37
C LEU A 200 -1.30 -5.74 14.64
N GLU A 201 -2.52 -5.70 15.16
CA GLU A 201 -2.95 -6.38 16.40
C GLU A 201 -2.87 -7.90 16.25
N VAL A 202 -3.43 -8.41 15.15
CA VAL A 202 -3.43 -9.84 14.85
C VAL A 202 -2.05 -10.29 14.35
N GLY A 203 -1.36 -9.45 13.57
CA GLY A 203 -0.03 -9.74 13.05
C GLY A 203 1.02 -9.94 14.14
N GLN A 204 1.11 -9.01 15.10
CA GLN A 204 2.05 -9.14 16.24
C GLN A 204 1.71 -10.37 17.10
N SER A 205 0.42 -10.64 17.29
CA SER A 205 -0.09 -11.78 18.05
C SER A 205 0.29 -13.12 17.40
N VAL A 206 0.23 -13.21 16.08
CA VAL A 206 0.69 -14.37 15.31
C VAL A 206 2.21 -14.55 15.44
N VAL A 207 3.00 -13.48 15.35
CA VAL A 207 4.46 -13.56 15.53
C VAL A 207 4.82 -14.09 16.91
N ILE A 208 4.23 -13.52 17.98
CA ILE A 208 4.42 -13.99 19.36
C ILE A 208 4.03 -15.47 19.46
N GLY A 209 2.88 -15.85 18.89
CA GLY A 209 2.42 -17.23 18.94
C GLY A 209 3.35 -18.21 18.26
N ILE A 210 3.86 -17.88 17.07
CA ILE A 210 4.83 -18.70 16.34
C ILE A 210 6.12 -18.85 17.15
N SER A 211 6.61 -17.77 17.78
CA SER A 211 7.79 -17.82 18.65
C SER A 211 7.58 -18.78 19.83
N ILE A 212 6.42 -18.76 20.47
CA ILE A 212 6.08 -19.69 21.56
C ILE A 212 6.00 -21.13 21.05
N ILE A 213 5.40 -21.38 19.88
CA ILE A 213 5.38 -22.73 19.29
C ILE A 213 6.79 -23.24 19.02
N ILE A 214 7.65 -22.44 18.38
CA ILE A 214 9.02 -22.82 18.08
C ILE A 214 9.77 -23.15 19.37
N PHE A 215 9.64 -22.30 20.39
CA PHE A 215 10.24 -22.53 21.70
C PHE A 215 9.75 -23.83 22.34
N ASN A 216 8.43 -24.07 22.34
CA ASN A 216 7.86 -25.30 22.90
C ASN A 216 8.27 -26.57 22.14
N LEU A 217 8.45 -26.50 20.82
CA LEU A 217 8.93 -27.63 20.02
C LEU A 217 10.38 -27.97 20.34
N ILE A 218 11.23 -26.97 20.60
CA ILE A 218 12.62 -27.16 21.02
C ILE A 218 12.67 -27.78 22.43
N GLU A 219 11.89 -27.26 23.37
CA GLU A 219 11.87 -27.75 24.76
C GLU A 219 11.07 -29.04 24.96
N LEU A 220 10.44 -29.57 23.90
CA LEU A 220 9.73 -30.85 23.94
C LEU A 220 10.69 -32.04 24.21
N SER A 221 11.97 -31.90 23.87
CA SER A 221 13.02 -32.87 24.22
C SER A 221 13.60 -32.66 25.63
N GLY A 222 13.15 -31.64 26.35
CA GLY A 222 13.65 -31.28 27.68
C GLY A 222 12.91 -31.95 28.84
N ASN A 223 13.36 -31.68 30.06
CA ASN A 223 12.81 -32.26 31.29
C ASN A 223 11.36 -31.81 31.60
N LEU A 224 10.91 -30.71 31.01
CA LEU A 224 9.59 -30.08 31.24
C LEU A 224 8.62 -30.29 30.06
N TRP A 225 8.82 -31.33 29.26
CA TRP A 225 8.07 -31.58 28.02
C TRP A 225 6.54 -31.53 28.18
N LYS A 226 5.98 -31.98 29.31
CA LYS A 226 4.53 -31.92 29.59
C LYS A 226 3.97 -30.49 29.60
N ALA A 227 4.73 -29.53 30.14
CA ALA A 227 4.31 -28.13 30.18
C ALA A 227 4.33 -27.51 28.77
N HIS A 228 5.34 -27.84 27.97
CA HIS A 228 5.45 -27.40 26.58
C HIS A 228 4.40 -28.06 25.68
N GLN A 229 4.08 -29.34 25.91
CA GLN A 229 2.98 -30.04 25.25
C GLN A 229 1.63 -29.40 25.59
N PHE A 230 1.37 -29.09 26.87
CA PHE A 230 0.18 -28.37 27.30
C PHE A 230 0.06 -27.00 26.62
N SER A 231 1.15 -26.23 26.54
CA SER A 231 1.16 -24.96 25.84
C SER A 231 0.86 -25.12 24.34
N LEU A 232 1.44 -26.13 23.67
CA LEU A 232 1.16 -26.43 22.27
C LEU A 232 -0.31 -26.77 21.99
N TYR A 233 -1.02 -27.37 22.94
CA TYR A 233 -2.46 -27.62 22.80
C TYR A 233 -3.25 -26.34 22.53
N PHE A 234 -2.94 -25.25 23.24
CA PHE A 234 -3.62 -23.96 23.06
C PHE A 234 -3.03 -23.14 21.90
N MET A 235 -1.70 -23.20 21.70
CA MET A 235 -1.05 -22.33 20.73
C MET A 235 -1.34 -22.70 19.27
N MET A 236 -1.47 -23.99 18.92
CA MET A 236 -1.73 -24.37 17.52
C MET A 236 -3.11 -23.88 17.03
N PRO A 237 -4.23 -24.12 17.74
CA PRO A 237 -5.53 -23.61 17.32
C PRO A 237 -5.63 -22.08 17.42
N TYR A 238 -4.92 -21.46 18.38
CA TYR A 238 -4.83 -20.00 18.50
C TYR A 238 -4.22 -19.35 17.25
N ILE A 239 -3.08 -19.88 16.78
CA ILE A 239 -2.43 -19.36 15.56
C ILE A 239 -3.31 -19.62 14.34
N ALA A 240 -3.94 -20.79 14.24
CA ALA A 240 -4.84 -21.08 13.14
C ALA A 240 -6.03 -20.12 13.07
N ALA A 241 -6.71 -19.85 14.19
CA ALA A 241 -7.79 -18.88 14.26
C ALA A 241 -7.30 -17.45 13.96
N SER A 242 -6.12 -17.07 14.48
CA SER A 242 -5.52 -15.75 14.27
C SER A 242 -5.09 -15.52 12.81
N LEU A 243 -4.49 -16.53 12.16
CA LEU A 243 -4.15 -16.48 10.73
C LEU A 243 -5.39 -16.36 9.84
N ALA A 244 -6.51 -16.98 10.23
CA ALA A 244 -7.77 -16.83 9.52
C ALA A 244 -8.29 -15.39 9.59
N LEU A 245 -8.19 -14.73 10.74
CA LEU A 245 -8.51 -13.32 10.90
C LEU A 245 -7.57 -12.41 10.09
N LEU A 246 -6.26 -12.67 10.16
CA LEU A 246 -5.23 -11.91 9.44
C LEU A 246 -5.43 -11.98 7.92
N LYS A 247 -5.87 -13.13 7.38
CA LYS A 247 -6.16 -13.28 5.94
C LYS A 247 -7.22 -12.30 5.45
N HIS A 248 -8.26 -12.05 6.24
CA HIS A 248 -9.32 -11.08 5.89
C HIS A 248 -8.92 -9.62 6.16
N ASN A 249 -7.74 -9.41 6.73
CA ASN A 249 -7.14 -8.10 6.98
C ASN A 249 -6.12 -7.72 5.87
N CYS A 250 -6.14 -8.40 4.72
CA CYS A 250 -5.22 -8.18 3.60
C CYS A 250 -5.67 -7.02 2.70
N MET A 251 -4.71 -6.24 2.19
CA MET A 251 -4.96 -4.97 1.49
C MET A 251 -5.04 -5.18 -0.03
N CYS A 252 -6.18 -4.80 -0.63
CA CYS A 252 -6.29 -4.55 -2.08
C CYS A 252 -6.17 -3.05 -2.35
N PHE A 253 -5.59 -2.69 -3.50
CA PHE A 253 -5.54 -1.31 -3.97
C PHE A 253 -6.94 -0.87 -4.39
N THR A 254 -7.50 0.11 -3.69
CA THR A 254 -8.92 0.46 -3.77
C THR A 254 -9.35 0.90 -5.16
N GLU A 255 -8.59 1.79 -5.81
CA GLU A 255 -8.93 2.33 -7.13
C GLU A 255 -8.84 1.27 -8.24
N GLY A 256 -7.97 0.28 -8.08
CA GLY A 256 -7.76 -0.77 -9.09
C GLY A 256 -8.58 -2.04 -8.86
N THR A 257 -9.32 -2.14 -7.77
CA THR A 257 -10.06 -3.35 -7.39
C THR A 257 -11.55 -3.19 -7.69
N ASP A 258 -12.16 -4.20 -8.31
CA ASP A 258 -13.61 -4.28 -8.46
C ASP A 258 -14.23 -4.71 -7.13
N ILE A 259 -14.44 -3.73 -6.26
CA ILE A 259 -15.03 -3.90 -4.93
C ILE A 259 -16.41 -4.58 -5.04
N LYS A 260 -17.20 -4.27 -6.08
CA LYS A 260 -18.54 -4.83 -6.27
C LYS A 260 -18.48 -6.34 -6.54
N SER A 261 -17.59 -6.79 -7.43
CA SER A 261 -17.40 -8.22 -7.66
C SER A 261 -16.79 -8.93 -6.44
N MET A 262 -15.86 -8.28 -5.73
CA MET A 262 -15.23 -8.84 -4.53
C MET A 262 -16.21 -9.05 -3.38
N ILE A 263 -17.27 -8.23 -3.26
CA ILE A 263 -18.36 -8.44 -2.30
C ILE A 263 -19.14 -9.74 -2.61
N VAL A 264 -19.20 -10.14 -3.88
CA VAL A 264 -20.02 -11.26 -4.37
C VAL A 264 -19.22 -12.58 -4.48
N VAL A 265 -17.91 -12.51 -4.73
CA VAL A 265 -17.07 -13.71 -4.94
C VAL A 265 -16.89 -14.50 -3.63
N LYS A 266 -17.67 -15.57 -3.51
CA LYS A 266 -17.59 -16.62 -2.49
C LYS A 266 -16.54 -17.66 -2.91
N GLY A 267 -15.30 -17.56 -2.44
CA GLY A 267 -14.22 -18.51 -2.80
C GLY A 267 -13.11 -18.67 -1.76
N ILE A 268 -12.40 -19.81 -1.81
CA ILE A 268 -11.35 -20.23 -0.86
C ILE A 268 -9.98 -19.55 -1.15
N ASN A 269 -9.75 -19.19 -2.42
CA ASN A 269 -8.58 -18.42 -2.86
C ASN A 269 -8.96 -16.93 -3.00
N TRP A 270 -8.72 -16.17 -1.93
CA TRP A 270 -8.94 -14.74 -1.91
C TRP A 270 -7.80 -14.05 -2.68
N LYS A 271 -8.12 -13.43 -3.81
CA LYS A 271 -7.22 -12.66 -4.68
C LYS A 271 -7.97 -11.40 -5.09
N CYS A 272 -7.34 -10.23 -5.09
CA CYS A 272 -7.97 -9.00 -5.53
C CYS A 272 -8.47 -9.15 -6.99
N ASN A 273 -9.75 -8.87 -7.22
CA ASN A 273 -10.30 -8.84 -8.58
C ASN A 273 -10.03 -7.45 -9.15
N CYS A 274 -9.18 -7.37 -10.17
CA CYS A 274 -8.78 -6.07 -10.70
C CYS A 274 -9.80 -5.56 -11.72
N LEU A 275 -10.03 -4.25 -11.69
CA LEU A 275 -10.76 -3.54 -12.74
C LEU A 275 -9.98 -3.60 -14.06
N PRO A 276 -10.65 -3.43 -15.21
CA PRO A 276 -9.96 -3.27 -16.49
C PRO A 276 -8.90 -2.16 -16.41
N GLY A 277 -7.71 -2.41 -16.96
CA GLY A 277 -6.57 -1.49 -16.89
C GLY A 277 -5.74 -1.58 -15.60
N TRP A 278 -6.09 -2.45 -14.66
CA TRP A 278 -5.35 -2.70 -13.42
C TRP A 278 -4.92 -4.17 -13.29
N HIS A 279 -3.74 -4.38 -12.72
CA HIS A 279 -3.06 -5.67 -12.66
C HIS A 279 -2.28 -5.82 -11.35
N GLY A 280 -1.65 -6.98 -11.17
CA GLY A 280 -0.85 -7.29 -10.00
C GLY A 280 -1.59 -8.13 -8.95
N PRO A 281 -0.90 -8.52 -7.87
CA PRO A 281 -1.49 -9.34 -6.80
C PRO A 281 -2.54 -8.59 -5.96
N ASP A 282 -2.37 -7.28 -5.85
CA ASP A 282 -3.16 -6.33 -5.06
C ASP A 282 -3.94 -5.33 -5.95
N CYS A 283 -3.93 -5.51 -7.27
CA CYS A 283 -4.54 -4.61 -8.25
C CYS A 283 -3.99 -3.18 -8.28
N GLY A 284 -2.78 -2.93 -7.78
CA GLY A 284 -2.18 -1.59 -7.82
C GLY A 284 -1.19 -1.36 -8.97
N TYR A 285 -1.06 -2.29 -9.92
CA TYR A 285 -0.25 -2.08 -11.13
C TYR A 285 -1.14 -1.57 -12.27
N PRO A 286 -1.06 -0.28 -12.63
CA PRO A 286 -1.78 0.23 -13.78
C PRO A 286 -1.24 -0.39 -15.08
N GLU A 287 -2.07 -0.47 -16.11
CA GLU A 287 -1.76 -1.13 -17.39
C GLU A 287 -0.43 -0.66 -18.00
N VAL A 288 -0.17 0.65 -17.96
CA VAL A 288 1.06 1.28 -18.44
C VAL A 288 2.30 0.69 -17.75
N LEU A 289 2.26 0.52 -16.42
CA LEU A 289 3.33 -0.09 -15.65
C LEU A 289 3.43 -1.59 -15.93
N PHE A 290 2.29 -2.29 -15.92
CA PHE A 290 2.26 -3.73 -16.10
C PHE A 290 2.87 -4.14 -17.44
N ARG A 291 2.51 -3.44 -18.52
CA ARG A 291 3.10 -3.63 -19.85
C ARG A 291 4.59 -3.30 -19.88
N ALA A 292 5.00 -2.21 -19.24
CA ALA A 292 6.41 -1.84 -19.14
C ALA A 292 7.24 -2.93 -18.42
N LEU A 293 6.70 -3.52 -17.36
CA LEU A 293 7.35 -4.62 -16.63
C LEU A 293 7.43 -5.90 -17.47
N LEU A 294 6.39 -6.22 -18.26
CA LEU A 294 6.39 -7.35 -19.18
C LEU A 294 7.40 -7.19 -20.33
N ALA A 295 7.53 -5.97 -20.84
CA ALA A 295 8.48 -5.64 -21.91
C ALA A 295 9.93 -5.53 -21.40
N SER A 296 10.13 -5.43 -20.07
CA SER A 296 11.45 -5.34 -19.47
C SER A 296 12.25 -6.63 -19.68
N LYS A 297 13.50 -6.50 -20.13
CA LYS A 297 14.43 -7.63 -20.28
C LYS A 297 14.85 -8.25 -18.94
N ARG A 298 14.50 -7.62 -17.81
CA ARG A 298 14.85 -8.06 -16.46
C ARG A 298 13.61 -8.50 -15.72
N THR A 299 13.76 -9.58 -14.94
CA THR A 299 12.74 -9.98 -13.98
C THR A 299 12.72 -8.98 -12.82
N VAL A 300 11.81 -8.02 -12.91
CA VAL A 300 11.60 -7.01 -11.86
C VAL A 300 10.47 -7.49 -10.96
N LYS A 301 10.77 -7.69 -9.68
CA LYS A 301 9.76 -7.94 -8.65
C LYS A 301 9.59 -6.68 -7.82
N LEU A 302 8.52 -5.94 -8.09
CA LEU A 302 8.11 -4.82 -7.26
C LEU A 302 7.78 -5.32 -5.86
N LYS A 303 8.13 -4.52 -4.85
CA LYS A 303 7.84 -4.80 -3.44
C LYS A 303 6.85 -3.76 -2.95
N GLY A 304 5.68 -4.18 -2.47
CA GLY A 304 4.69 -3.26 -1.93
C GLY A 304 3.38 -3.96 -1.58
N PRO A 305 2.37 -3.20 -1.13
CA PRO A 305 2.44 -1.75 -0.89
C PRO A 305 3.33 -1.39 0.30
N VAL A 306 4.00 -0.23 0.26
CA VAL A 306 4.82 0.27 1.38
C VAL A 306 3.94 0.73 2.54
N LYS A 307 4.48 0.63 3.77
CA LYS A 307 3.77 1.05 4.99
C LYS A 307 3.39 2.53 5.01
N PHE A 308 4.23 3.39 4.41
CA PHE A 308 4.03 4.83 4.36
C PHE A 308 4.16 5.31 2.92
N GLN A 309 3.16 6.07 2.47
CA GLN A 309 3.15 6.70 1.16
C GLN A 309 4.43 7.52 0.94
N ARG A 310 5.03 7.41 -0.26
CA ARG A 310 6.18 8.23 -0.67
C ARG A 310 5.70 9.57 -1.21
N ARG A 311 6.55 10.59 -1.04
CA ARG A 311 6.28 11.92 -1.56
C ARG A 311 6.65 12.02 -3.04
N LEU A 312 5.79 12.62 -3.85
CA LEU A 312 6.06 12.99 -5.23
C LEU A 312 6.33 14.49 -5.32
N ILE A 313 7.52 14.84 -5.82
CA ILE A 313 7.95 16.21 -6.10
C ILE A 313 7.96 16.36 -7.62
N TYR A 314 6.97 17.08 -8.16
CA TYR A 314 6.84 17.27 -9.61
C TYR A 314 7.35 18.64 -10.04
N ILE A 315 8.47 18.65 -10.76
CA ILE A 315 9.17 19.83 -11.23
C ILE A 315 8.92 20.00 -12.72
N PHE A 316 8.49 21.17 -13.15
CA PHE A 316 8.35 21.47 -14.57
C PHE A 316 8.57 22.95 -14.92
N LYS A 317 8.98 23.17 -16.17
CA LYS A 317 9.16 24.53 -16.70
C LYS A 317 7.79 25.18 -16.90
N PHE A 318 7.67 26.41 -16.45
CA PHE A 318 6.53 27.27 -16.70
C PHE A 318 6.94 28.44 -17.60
N ASP A 319 6.20 28.64 -18.67
CA ASP A 319 6.29 29.78 -19.59
C ASP A 319 4.87 30.19 -20.01
N LYS A 320 4.71 31.43 -20.48
CA LYS A 320 3.39 31.99 -20.85
C LYS A 320 2.64 31.11 -21.86
N SER A 321 3.35 30.52 -22.82
CA SER A 321 2.79 29.61 -23.82
C SER A 321 2.37 28.24 -23.26
N SER A 322 2.76 27.87 -22.03
CA SER A 322 2.38 26.61 -21.38
C SER A 322 1.41 26.76 -20.23
N GLU A 323 0.80 27.94 -20.05
CA GLU A 323 -0.16 28.22 -18.97
C GLU A 323 -1.29 27.18 -18.94
N THR A 324 -1.90 26.90 -20.09
CA THR A 324 -2.96 25.90 -20.23
C THR A 324 -2.49 24.50 -19.83
N LEU A 325 -1.27 24.10 -20.24
CA LEU A 325 -0.74 22.78 -19.89
C LEU A 325 -0.37 22.69 -18.40
N ALA A 326 0.07 23.78 -17.78
CA ALA A 326 0.33 23.86 -16.34
C ALA A 326 -0.96 23.69 -15.54
N ASP A 327 -2.07 24.32 -15.97
CA ASP A 327 -3.42 24.14 -15.41
C ASP A 327 -3.84 22.67 -15.46
N ILE A 328 -3.72 22.05 -16.63
CA ILE A 328 -4.06 20.62 -16.83
C ILE A 328 -3.23 19.73 -15.89
N ARG A 329 -1.91 19.94 -15.80
CA ARG A 329 -1.03 19.11 -14.94
C ARG A 329 -1.41 19.21 -13.47
N ILE A 330 -1.60 20.43 -12.96
CA ILE A 330 -1.84 20.64 -11.53
C ILE A 330 -3.20 20.09 -11.13
N ASN A 331 -4.23 20.27 -11.96
CA ASN A 331 -5.57 19.79 -11.63
C ASN A 331 -5.72 18.28 -11.87
N ALA A 332 -5.09 17.71 -12.91
CA ALA A 332 -5.15 16.27 -13.17
C ALA A 332 -4.34 15.42 -12.18
N LEU A 333 -3.29 15.98 -11.59
CA LEU A 333 -2.35 15.26 -10.72
C LEU A 333 -2.35 15.76 -9.27
N GLY A 334 -3.17 16.77 -8.95
CA GLY A 334 -3.15 17.45 -7.67
C GLY A 334 -3.49 16.56 -6.48
N ASP A 335 -4.25 15.49 -6.70
CA ASP A 335 -4.60 14.50 -5.69
C ASP A 335 -3.42 13.59 -5.32
N ILE A 336 -2.56 13.25 -6.29
CA ILE A 336 -1.42 12.35 -6.09
C ILE A 336 -0.08 13.07 -5.88
N VAL A 337 0.13 14.25 -6.44
CA VAL A 337 1.38 15.01 -6.28
C VAL A 337 1.34 15.77 -4.95
N ASP A 338 2.45 15.72 -4.22
CA ASP A 338 2.55 16.33 -2.90
C ASP A 338 3.13 17.75 -2.98
N VAL A 339 4.10 17.96 -3.88
CA VAL A 339 4.70 19.28 -4.14
C VAL A 339 4.89 19.47 -5.64
N PHE A 340 4.33 20.54 -6.20
CA PHE A 340 4.63 21.02 -7.55
C PHE A 340 5.69 22.11 -7.48
N VAL A 341 6.73 22.04 -8.31
CA VAL A 341 7.77 23.05 -8.42
C VAL A 341 7.77 23.63 -9.83
N LEU A 342 7.43 24.92 -9.94
CA LEU A 342 7.38 25.63 -11.21
C LEU A 342 8.60 26.54 -11.33
N TYR A 343 9.32 26.46 -12.45
CA TYR A 343 10.48 27.32 -12.72
C TYR A 343 10.35 28.04 -14.06
N GLY A 344 10.75 29.32 -14.13
CA GLY A 344 10.63 30.17 -15.31
C GLY A 344 11.18 31.59 -15.08
N SER A 345 11.12 32.44 -16.12
CA SER A 345 11.50 33.86 -16.09
C SER A 345 10.26 34.78 -16.03
N ASP A 346 10.36 35.93 -15.35
CA ASP A 346 9.30 36.95 -15.18
C ASP A 346 8.01 36.47 -14.48
N MET A 347 8.16 35.92 -13.27
CA MET A 347 7.10 35.24 -12.52
C MET A 347 6.30 36.13 -11.53
N THR A 348 6.66 37.40 -11.36
CA THR A 348 6.04 38.31 -10.35
C THR A 348 4.61 38.72 -10.72
N LEU A 349 4.32 38.87 -12.01
CA LEU A 349 2.97 39.19 -12.51
C LEU A 349 2.03 37.97 -12.41
N PHE A 350 2.61 36.77 -12.50
CA PHE A 350 1.91 35.49 -12.48
C PHE A 350 1.50 35.06 -11.06
N GLU A 351 2.31 35.33 -10.03
CA GLU A 351 1.97 35.02 -8.62
C GLU A 351 0.63 35.65 -8.18
N ASN A 352 0.27 36.81 -8.75
CA ASN A 352 -0.99 37.49 -8.50
C ASN A 352 -2.19 36.88 -9.27
N GLN A 353 -1.97 36.32 -10.46
CA GLN A 353 -3.01 35.63 -11.25
C GLN A 353 -3.32 34.23 -10.66
N LEU A 354 -2.31 33.57 -10.12
CA LEU A 354 -2.41 32.27 -9.44
C LEU A 354 -3.34 32.29 -8.22
N LYS A 355 -3.27 33.37 -7.42
CA LYS A 355 -4.10 33.55 -6.21
C LYS A 355 -5.59 33.78 -6.50
N THR A 356 -5.95 34.18 -7.73
CA THR A 356 -7.28 34.75 -7.98
C THR A 356 -8.21 33.88 -8.84
N LYS A 357 -7.73 32.96 -9.70
CA LYS A 357 -8.66 32.17 -10.55
C LYS A 357 -8.31 30.70 -10.86
N ILE A 358 -7.05 30.29 -10.97
CA ILE A 358 -6.71 29.06 -11.74
C ILE A 358 -6.29 27.84 -10.87
N PHE A 359 -5.78 28.05 -9.64
CA PHE A 359 -5.16 26.96 -8.84
C PHE A 359 -5.68 26.84 -7.41
N LYS A 360 -6.89 27.34 -7.14
CA LYS A 360 -7.41 27.55 -5.77
C LYS A 360 -7.38 26.29 -4.89
N ASN A 361 -7.59 25.11 -5.48
CA ASN A 361 -7.67 23.84 -4.76
C ASN A 361 -6.30 23.28 -4.34
N TRP A 362 -5.23 23.60 -5.09
CA TRP A 362 -3.91 22.97 -4.91
C TRP A 362 -2.80 23.97 -4.59
N TYR A 363 -3.12 25.26 -4.44
CA TYR A 363 -2.15 26.35 -4.23
C TYR A 363 -1.12 26.07 -3.12
N GLN A 364 -1.54 25.44 -2.01
CA GLN A 364 -0.65 25.11 -0.89
C GLN A 364 0.44 24.08 -1.23
N LYS A 365 0.28 23.36 -2.35
CA LYS A 365 1.25 22.37 -2.84
C LYS A 365 2.23 22.96 -3.85
N ILE A 366 2.10 24.23 -4.22
CA ILE A 366 2.89 24.81 -5.31
C ILE A 366 4.04 25.66 -4.76
N LEU A 367 5.25 25.35 -5.24
CA LEU A 367 6.49 26.07 -4.98
C LEU A 367 6.99 26.71 -6.27
N TYR A 368 7.45 27.95 -6.18
CA TYR A 368 7.93 28.72 -7.34
C TYR A 368 9.41 29.03 -7.21
N ILE A 369 10.14 28.86 -8.31
CA ILE A 369 11.57 29.15 -8.38
C ILE A 369 11.84 30.08 -9.56
N ASN A 370 12.22 31.32 -9.24
CA ASN A 370 12.63 32.30 -10.23
C ASN A 370 14.09 32.05 -10.62
N SER A 371 14.30 31.14 -11.57
CA SER A 371 15.63 30.85 -12.12
C SER A 371 15.50 30.25 -13.52
N THR A 372 16.33 30.74 -14.43
CA THR A 372 16.56 30.15 -15.76
C THR A 372 17.76 29.19 -15.76
N LEU A 373 18.60 29.22 -14.72
CA LEU A 373 19.81 28.42 -14.59
C LEU A 373 19.47 27.03 -14.02
N GLN A 374 19.47 26.04 -14.90
CA GLN A 374 19.02 24.68 -14.58
C GLN A 374 20.06 23.89 -13.75
N GLU A 375 21.36 24.19 -13.87
CA GLU A 375 22.45 23.44 -13.22
C GLU A 375 22.42 23.48 -11.67
N LYS A 376 21.85 24.53 -11.06
CA LYS A 376 21.73 24.67 -9.59
C LYS A 376 20.28 24.55 -9.09
N MET A 377 19.36 24.16 -9.96
CA MET A 377 17.93 24.15 -9.66
C MET A 377 17.59 23.23 -8.48
N TRP A 378 18.16 22.02 -8.45
CA TRP A 378 17.91 21.08 -7.34
C TRP A 378 18.35 21.64 -5.98
N GLN A 379 19.49 22.33 -5.92
CA GLN A 379 19.98 22.94 -4.67
C GLN A 379 19.02 24.02 -4.14
N MET A 380 18.41 24.81 -5.04
CA MET A 380 17.42 25.83 -4.67
C MET A 380 16.13 25.18 -4.16
N ILE A 381 15.67 24.10 -4.80
CA ILE A 381 14.49 23.33 -4.38
C ILE A 381 14.72 22.73 -2.99
N GLU A 382 15.88 22.09 -2.81
CA GLU A 382 16.26 21.42 -1.58
C GLU A 382 16.34 22.37 -0.39
N ALA A 383 16.72 23.63 -0.60
CA ALA A 383 16.73 24.66 0.43
C ALA A 383 15.32 25.11 0.87
N GLN A 384 14.29 24.91 0.05
CA GLN A 384 12.94 25.40 0.30
C GLN A 384 11.97 24.31 0.79
N ILE A 385 12.21 23.04 0.43
CA ILE A 385 11.37 21.92 0.87
C ILE A 385 11.97 21.29 2.12
N THR A 386 11.22 21.32 3.23
CA THR A 386 11.64 20.69 4.48
C THR A 386 11.45 19.16 4.43
N ASN A 387 12.30 18.45 5.18
CA ASN A 387 12.21 16.99 5.40
C ASN A 387 12.22 16.14 4.11
N ILE A 388 13.11 16.47 3.15
CA ILE A 388 13.35 15.61 1.97
C ILE A 388 13.95 14.28 2.38
N GLN A 389 13.26 13.20 2.01
CA GLN A 389 13.71 11.83 2.24
C GLN A 389 14.40 11.29 0.99
N SER A 390 15.40 10.44 1.16
CA SER A 390 16.11 9.79 0.04
C SER A 390 15.18 8.97 -0.87
N ARG A 391 14.06 8.48 -0.33
CA ARG A 391 13.04 7.69 -1.04
C ARG A 391 11.98 8.51 -1.77
N ASP A 392 11.98 9.84 -1.61
CA ASP A 392 11.03 10.71 -2.30
C ASP A 392 11.31 10.65 -3.80
N PHE A 393 10.26 10.66 -4.61
CA PHE A 393 10.37 10.64 -6.07
C PHE A 393 10.32 12.05 -6.62
N ILE A 394 11.25 12.32 -7.53
CA ILE A 394 11.34 13.55 -8.31
C ILE A 394 10.85 13.22 -9.71
N ILE A 395 9.92 14.02 -10.22
CA ILE A 395 9.44 13.95 -11.60
C ILE A 395 9.88 15.25 -12.26
N PHE A 396 10.55 15.18 -13.40
CA PHE A 396 11.07 16.34 -14.13
C PHE A 396 10.62 16.28 -15.58
N ASN A 397 9.81 17.27 -15.99
CA ASN A 397 9.29 17.37 -17.35
C ASN A 397 9.46 18.79 -17.92
N PRO A 398 9.72 18.93 -19.23
CA PRO A 398 9.57 20.17 -19.99
C PRO A 398 8.14 20.76 -19.96
N SER A 399 7.96 21.94 -20.56
CA SER A 399 6.70 22.71 -20.55
C SER A 399 5.59 22.16 -21.46
N ASN A 400 5.89 21.21 -22.35
CA ASN A 400 4.95 20.61 -23.30
C ASN A 400 4.51 19.17 -22.99
N GLU A 401 4.81 18.64 -21.81
CA GLU A 401 4.56 17.24 -21.42
C GLU A 401 3.60 17.09 -20.24
N VAL A 402 2.55 16.28 -20.40
CA VAL A 402 1.59 15.96 -19.35
C VAL A 402 1.68 14.47 -19.04
N PRO A 403 2.31 14.05 -17.92
CA PRO A 403 2.33 12.65 -17.52
C PRO A 403 0.93 12.21 -17.11
N ASP A 404 0.62 10.94 -17.37
CA ASP A 404 -0.66 10.35 -16.97
C ASP A 404 -0.68 10.05 -15.47
N ARG A 405 -1.85 10.23 -14.84
CA ARG A 405 -2.05 9.96 -13.40
C ARG A 405 -1.70 8.51 -13.07
N ALA A 406 -2.10 7.56 -13.91
CA ALA A 406 -1.81 6.15 -13.72
C ALA A 406 -0.30 5.86 -13.83
N SER A 407 0.44 6.66 -14.58
CA SER A 407 1.90 6.53 -14.70
C SER A 407 2.68 7.01 -13.47
N LEU A 408 2.02 7.66 -12.52
CA LEU A 408 2.67 8.24 -11.34
C LEU A 408 2.19 7.61 -10.02
N ILE A 409 0.92 7.21 -9.92
CA ILE A 409 0.31 6.79 -8.65
C ILE A 409 1.06 5.65 -7.95
N PHE A 410 1.55 4.67 -8.72
CA PHE A 410 2.26 3.51 -8.17
C PHE A 410 3.60 3.88 -7.52
N LEU A 411 4.23 5.00 -7.92
CA LEU A 411 5.48 5.48 -7.31
C LEU A 411 5.32 5.76 -5.82
N LYS A 412 4.10 6.06 -5.39
CA LYS A 412 3.77 6.32 -3.98
C LYS A 412 3.76 5.06 -3.13
N PHE A 413 3.54 3.88 -3.73
CA PHE A 413 3.20 2.64 -3.02
C PHE A 413 4.19 1.49 -3.21
N TYR A 414 5.06 1.50 -4.22
CA TYR A 414 5.95 0.37 -4.52
C TYR A 414 7.44 0.70 -4.42
N GLU A 415 8.24 -0.28 -4.00
CA GLU A 415 9.71 -0.27 -3.98
C GLU A 415 10.29 -1.15 -5.10
N ASN A 416 11.62 -1.07 -5.26
CA ASN A 416 12.38 -1.81 -6.29
C ASN A 416 11.95 -1.49 -7.72
N ILE A 417 11.46 -0.26 -7.93
CA ILE A 417 11.15 0.26 -9.24
C ILE A 417 12.48 0.53 -9.96
N PRO A 418 12.68 0.07 -11.21
CA PRO A 418 13.88 0.38 -11.97
C PRO A 418 14.01 1.88 -12.22
N GLU A 419 15.21 2.42 -12.03
CA GLU A 419 15.50 3.85 -12.16
C GLU A 419 16.63 4.10 -13.17
N PRO A 420 16.56 5.18 -13.97
CA PRO A 420 15.50 6.20 -14.00
C PRO A 420 14.27 5.71 -14.78
N LEU A 421 13.13 6.34 -14.54
CA LEU A 421 11.91 6.16 -15.30
C LEU A 421 11.80 7.23 -16.39
N HIS A 422 11.36 6.83 -17.57
CA HIS A 422 11.01 7.73 -18.67
C HIS A 422 9.58 7.46 -19.14
N PHE A 423 8.95 8.47 -19.75
CA PHE A 423 7.57 8.34 -20.21
C PHE A 423 7.55 8.27 -21.73
N ARG A 424 6.81 7.28 -22.27
CA ARG A 424 6.43 7.29 -23.68
C ARG A 424 5.14 8.08 -23.81
N LEU A 425 5.24 9.27 -24.38
CA LEU A 425 4.16 10.24 -24.47
C LEU A 425 3.57 10.24 -25.88
N LYS A 426 2.25 10.40 -25.98
CA LYS A 426 1.57 10.56 -27.27
C LYS A 426 1.86 11.95 -27.85
N TRP A 427 2.33 12.01 -29.09
CA TRP A 427 2.74 13.26 -29.73
C TRP A 427 1.57 13.94 -30.44
N SER A 428 1.01 14.93 -29.77
CA SER A 428 -0.07 15.80 -30.26
C SER A 428 0.49 17.16 -30.67
N VAL A 429 -0.14 17.82 -31.65
CA VAL A 429 0.32 19.10 -32.22
C VAL A 429 -0.86 20.05 -32.33
N PHE A 430 -0.73 21.32 -31.93
CA PHE A 430 -1.79 22.36 -31.91
C PHE A 430 -2.97 22.08 -30.96
N GLY A 431 -3.32 20.83 -30.76
CA GLY A 431 -4.29 20.30 -29.81
C GLY A 431 -4.23 18.77 -29.83
N PHE A 432 -5.05 18.12 -29.02
CA PHE A 432 -5.15 16.66 -28.98
C PHE A 432 -5.82 16.04 -30.23
N PHE A 433 -6.46 16.87 -31.07
CA PHE A 433 -7.09 16.47 -32.32
C PHE A 433 -6.12 16.21 -33.48
N TRP A 434 -4.89 16.73 -33.44
CA TRP A 434 -3.85 16.39 -34.43
C TRP A 434 -2.72 15.59 -33.77
N VAL A 435 -2.34 14.49 -34.41
CA VAL A 435 -1.29 13.59 -33.98
C VAL A 435 -0.14 13.63 -34.99
N HIS A 436 1.08 13.77 -34.49
CA HIS A 436 2.27 13.76 -35.35
C HIS A 436 2.48 12.34 -35.96
N PRO A 437 2.94 12.17 -37.21
CA PRO A 437 3.14 10.85 -37.85
C PRO A 437 4.05 9.87 -37.10
N LYS A 438 4.93 10.38 -36.23
CA LYS A 438 5.78 9.55 -35.34
C LYS A 438 5.01 8.93 -34.16
N LYS A 439 3.77 9.37 -33.92
CA LYS A 439 2.80 8.94 -32.90
C LYS A 439 3.21 9.14 -31.44
N THR A 440 4.44 8.81 -31.07
CA THR A 440 4.95 8.89 -29.70
C THR A 440 6.34 9.47 -29.63
N VAL A 441 6.68 10.07 -28.49
CA VAL A 441 8.03 10.52 -28.12
C VAL A 441 8.38 9.99 -26.74
N ILE A 442 9.64 9.61 -26.53
CA ILE A 442 10.12 9.25 -25.19
C ILE A 442 10.77 10.49 -24.60
N SER A 443 10.21 10.99 -23.50
CA SER A 443 10.71 12.19 -22.83
C SER A 443 10.27 12.21 -21.37
N GLY A 444 10.71 13.25 -20.66
CA GLY A 444 10.52 13.38 -19.22
C GLY A 444 11.33 12.35 -18.44
N GLY A 445 11.55 12.60 -17.16
CA GLY A 445 12.28 11.66 -16.32
C GLY A 445 11.80 11.67 -14.89
N SER A 446 11.88 10.51 -14.23
CA SER A 446 11.57 10.38 -12.82
C SER A 446 12.56 9.46 -12.12
N CYS A 447 12.96 9.82 -10.89
CA CYS A 447 13.88 9.05 -10.07
C CYS A 447 13.74 9.41 -8.59
N THR A 448 14.24 8.56 -7.70
CA THR A 448 14.38 8.93 -6.29
C THR A 448 15.42 10.01 -6.06
N VAL A 449 15.26 10.77 -4.97
CA VAL A 449 16.28 11.73 -4.49
C VAL A 449 17.65 11.05 -4.31
N SER A 450 17.69 9.82 -3.82
CA SER A 450 18.94 9.05 -3.74
C SER A 450 19.59 8.82 -5.09
N TYR A 451 18.80 8.52 -6.12
CA TYR A 451 19.31 8.29 -7.47
C TYR A 451 19.88 9.58 -8.07
N LEU A 452 19.16 10.69 -7.92
CA LEU A 452 19.61 12.00 -8.38
C LEU A 452 20.96 12.40 -7.75
N ARG A 453 21.11 12.22 -6.43
CA ARG A 453 22.36 12.54 -5.70
C ARG A 453 23.53 11.65 -6.11
N ASN A 454 23.32 10.34 -6.17
CA ASN A 454 24.41 9.37 -6.30
C ASN A 454 24.84 9.09 -7.74
N TYR A 455 23.90 9.17 -8.70
CA TYR A 455 24.16 8.78 -10.10
C TYR A 455 24.11 9.96 -11.09
N LEU A 456 23.38 11.03 -10.75
CA LEU A 456 23.19 12.18 -11.64
C LEU A 456 23.86 13.46 -11.12
N ASN A 457 24.63 13.38 -10.03
CA ASN A 457 25.35 14.51 -9.42
C ASN A 457 24.45 15.75 -9.20
N ASN A 458 23.20 15.53 -8.77
CA ASN A 458 22.20 16.59 -8.57
C ASN A 458 21.79 17.37 -9.83
N ASN A 459 22.12 16.88 -11.03
CA ASN A 459 21.71 17.50 -12.29
C ASN A 459 20.36 16.94 -12.76
N LEU A 460 19.32 17.77 -12.71
CA LEU A 460 17.97 17.42 -13.17
C LEU A 460 17.89 17.25 -14.69
N GLU A 461 18.65 18.02 -15.47
CA GLU A 461 18.64 17.94 -16.95
C GLU A 461 19.16 16.59 -17.45
N ALA A 462 20.07 15.97 -16.68
CA ALA A 462 20.56 14.64 -16.98
C ALA A 462 19.41 13.61 -17.06
N LEU A 463 18.27 13.82 -16.40
CA LEU A 463 17.09 12.95 -16.51
C LEU A 463 16.47 12.95 -17.90
N ILE A 464 16.46 14.10 -18.59
CA ILE A 464 15.82 14.24 -19.91
C ILE A 464 16.83 14.06 -21.05
N SER A 465 18.13 14.06 -20.75
CA SER A 465 19.16 13.94 -21.79
C SER A 465 19.08 12.64 -22.60
N ASN A 466 19.34 12.76 -23.91
CA ASN A 466 19.38 11.62 -24.84
C ASN A 466 20.38 10.53 -24.42
N LYS A 467 21.45 10.88 -23.69
CA LYS A 467 22.44 9.93 -23.18
C LYS A 467 21.84 9.01 -22.11
N THR A 468 21.02 9.56 -21.21
CA THR A 468 20.35 8.80 -20.15
C THR A 468 19.22 7.95 -20.74
N ILE A 469 18.52 8.49 -21.73
CA ILE A 469 17.53 7.74 -22.52
C ILE A 469 18.21 6.59 -23.29
N ALA A 470 19.35 6.82 -23.94
CA ALA A 470 20.07 5.77 -24.65
C ALA A 470 20.57 4.64 -23.72
N ASN A 471 20.89 4.96 -22.47
CA ASN A 471 21.32 4.01 -21.45
C ASN A 471 20.16 3.30 -20.71
N LEU A 472 18.90 3.55 -21.08
CA LEU A 472 17.70 2.91 -20.51
C LEU A 472 17.82 1.38 -20.48
N GLY A 473 18.40 0.78 -21.53
CA GLY A 473 18.57 -0.67 -21.66
C GLY A 473 19.43 -1.34 -20.58
N GLN A 474 20.15 -0.56 -19.76
CA GLN A 474 21.02 -1.10 -18.70
C GLN A 474 20.53 -0.87 -17.26
N ARG A 475 19.61 0.06 -16.96
CA ARG A 475 19.19 0.34 -15.56
C ARG A 475 17.74 0.79 -15.37
N GLY A 476 17.16 1.53 -16.33
CA GLY A 476 15.84 2.17 -16.18
C GLY A 476 14.66 1.40 -16.78
N ILE A 477 13.50 2.06 -16.82
CA ILE A 477 12.26 1.56 -17.42
C ILE A 477 11.53 2.68 -18.16
N THR A 478 10.92 2.37 -19.31
CA THR A 478 10.05 3.29 -20.02
C THR A 478 8.59 2.93 -19.74
N LEU A 479 7.84 3.86 -19.18
CA LEU A 479 6.42 3.72 -18.92
C LEU A 479 5.64 4.00 -20.22
N GLY A 480 4.91 2.98 -20.66
CA GLY A 480 4.07 3.03 -21.86
C GLY A 480 4.68 2.37 -23.09
N ASP A 481 3.80 1.96 -24.00
CA ASP A 481 4.10 1.39 -25.30
C ASP A 481 3.49 2.22 -26.43
N LEU A 482 3.53 1.73 -27.67
CA LEU A 482 3.04 2.47 -28.84
C LEU A 482 1.52 2.70 -28.81
N ASN A 483 0.77 1.89 -28.05
CA ASN A 483 -0.69 1.92 -27.99
C ASN A 483 -1.22 2.36 -26.61
N HIS A 484 -0.41 2.24 -25.55
CA HIS A 484 -0.74 2.60 -24.17
C HIS A 484 0.31 3.57 -23.67
N THR A 485 0.07 4.87 -23.85
CA THR A 485 1.06 5.90 -23.54
C THR A 485 1.07 6.23 -22.05
N GLY A 486 2.24 6.61 -21.54
CA GLY A 486 2.41 7.07 -20.15
C GLY A 486 2.05 8.53 -19.92
N GLY A 487 1.39 9.17 -20.90
CA GLY A 487 1.04 10.58 -20.90
C GLY A 487 0.98 11.15 -22.31
N TRP A 488 1.06 12.48 -22.40
CA TRP A 488 0.92 13.27 -23.62
C TRP A 488 2.06 14.27 -23.78
N PHE A 489 2.52 14.44 -25.01
CA PHE A 489 3.41 15.51 -25.45
C PHE A 489 2.60 16.39 -26.39
N CYS A 490 2.33 17.62 -25.96
CA CYS A 490 1.44 18.55 -26.65
C CYS A 490 2.26 19.72 -27.18
N GLU A 491 2.66 19.62 -28.44
CA GLU A 491 3.46 20.64 -29.10
C GLU A 491 2.55 21.75 -29.64
N TYR A 492 2.88 23.02 -29.37
CA TYR A 492 2.08 24.17 -29.82
C TYR A 492 0.61 24.15 -29.37
N CYS A 493 0.28 23.52 -28.24
CA CYS A 493 -1.08 23.46 -27.69
C CYS A 493 -1.45 24.74 -26.94
N ALA A 494 -1.50 25.84 -27.68
CA ALA A 494 -1.80 27.19 -27.21
C ALA A 494 -2.57 27.97 -28.30
N THR A 495 -2.94 29.21 -28.02
CA THR A 495 -3.59 30.06 -29.03
C THR A 495 -2.62 30.36 -30.19
N PRO A 496 -3.10 30.65 -31.42
CA PRO A 496 -2.24 31.03 -32.53
C PRO A 496 -1.30 32.19 -32.19
N GLU A 497 -1.75 33.17 -31.40
CA GLU A 497 -0.93 34.27 -30.89
C GLU A 497 0.24 33.78 -30.04
N ASP A 498 -0.01 32.91 -29.07
CA ASP A 498 1.01 32.38 -28.18
C ASP A 498 1.99 31.47 -28.93
N ILE A 499 1.51 30.73 -29.94
CA ILE A 499 2.38 29.93 -30.83
C ILE A 499 3.33 30.85 -31.58
N ILE A 500 2.85 31.99 -32.11
CA ILE A 500 3.70 32.96 -32.82
C ILE A 500 4.71 33.59 -31.86
N GLU A 501 4.29 33.99 -30.66
CA GLU A 501 5.18 34.52 -29.63
C GLU A 501 6.29 33.52 -29.28
N PHE A 502 5.93 32.24 -29.11
CA PHE A 502 6.88 31.17 -28.86
C PHE A 502 7.84 30.95 -30.04
N LEU A 503 7.31 30.87 -31.28
CA LEU A 503 8.09 30.66 -32.49
C LEU A 503 9.04 31.83 -32.79
N THR A 504 8.66 33.07 -32.45
CA THR A 504 9.49 34.26 -32.68
C THR A 504 10.48 34.56 -31.56
N SER A 505 10.36 33.89 -30.40
CA SER A 505 11.28 34.01 -29.27
C SER A 505 12.72 33.57 -29.62
N ASN A 506 13.73 34.13 -28.94
CA ASN A 506 15.14 33.79 -29.21
C ASN A 506 15.48 32.31 -28.90
N SER A 507 14.66 31.61 -28.11
CA SER A 507 14.86 30.20 -27.72
C SER A 507 14.46 29.16 -28.77
N SER A 508 13.60 29.51 -29.73
CA SER A 508 13.07 28.60 -30.76
C SER A 508 13.90 28.56 -32.06
N LYS A 509 14.86 29.48 -32.20
CA LYS A 509 15.69 29.64 -33.41
C LYS A 509 16.57 28.43 -33.76
N SER A 510 16.76 27.49 -32.82
CA SER A 510 17.57 26.28 -33.00
C SER A 510 16.80 25.05 -33.51
N PHE A 511 15.48 24.99 -33.37
CA PHE A 511 14.69 23.77 -33.64
C PHE A 511 14.04 23.74 -35.01
N ILE A 512 13.84 24.91 -35.62
CA ILE A 512 13.18 25.07 -36.91
C ILE A 512 14.20 25.59 -37.91
N ASN A 513 14.28 24.96 -39.09
CA ASN A 513 15.08 25.48 -40.18
C ASN A 513 14.35 26.68 -40.82
N TRP A 514 14.59 27.86 -40.26
CA TRP A 514 13.95 29.10 -40.66
C TRP A 514 14.19 29.49 -42.13
N ASP A 515 15.25 28.96 -42.74
CA ASP A 515 15.57 29.15 -44.17
C ASP A 515 14.54 28.47 -45.09
N THR A 516 13.87 27.42 -44.61
CA THR A 516 12.80 26.74 -45.36
C THR A 516 11.41 27.32 -45.15
N VAL A 517 11.17 28.01 -44.03
CA VAL A 517 9.83 28.49 -43.61
C VAL A 517 9.64 29.98 -43.96
N GLY A 518 10.71 30.78 -43.95
CA GLY A 518 10.66 32.22 -44.18
C GLY A 518 10.00 32.97 -43.03
N THR A 519 10.81 33.52 -42.12
CA THR A 519 10.36 34.26 -40.91
C THR A 519 9.33 35.36 -41.18
N ASN A 520 9.39 36.02 -42.34
CA ASN A 520 8.45 37.08 -42.74
C ASN A 520 7.02 36.59 -43.06
N LYS A 521 6.75 35.27 -43.03
CA LYS A 521 5.45 34.67 -43.35
C LYS A 521 4.67 34.13 -42.15
N ILE A 522 5.28 34.09 -40.95
CA ILE A 522 4.60 33.61 -39.74
C ILE A 522 3.66 34.69 -39.22
N THR A 523 2.46 34.69 -39.78
CA THR A 523 1.33 35.52 -39.37
C THR A 523 0.28 34.65 -38.68
N ARG A 524 -0.63 35.26 -37.92
CA ARG A 524 -1.77 34.57 -37.32
C ARG A 524 -2.52 33.69 -38.35
N LYS A 525 -2.83 34.26 -39.51
CA LYS A 525 -3.51 33.56 -40.62
C LYS A 525 -2.71 32.36 -41.14
N TYR A 526 -1.39 32.42 -41.11
CA TYR A 526 -0.56 31.30 -41.54
C TYR A 526 -0.67 30.12 -40.56
N ILE A 527 -0.60 30.39 -39.25
CA ILE A 527 -0.78 29.35 -38.22
C ILE A 527 -2.20 28.78 -38.25
N GLU A 528 -3.23 29.63 -38.34
CA GLU A 528 -4.63 29.19 -38.47
C GLU A 528 -4.80 28.27 -39.68
N LYS A 529 -4.19 28.60 -40.82
CA LYS A 529 -4.21 27.76 -42.02
C LYS A 529 -3.48 26.43 -41.84
N LEU A 530 -2.34 26.40 -41.15
CA LEU A 530 -1.66 25.14 -40.83
C LEU A 530 -2.52 24.23 -39.96
N ILE A 531 -3.22 24.80 -38.98
CA ILE A 531 -4.13 24.06 -38.09
C ILE A 531 -5.34 23.54 -38.87
N GLU A 532 -5.90 24.35 -39.77
CA GLU A 532 -7.00 23.97 -40.67
C GLU A 532 -6.60 22.82 -41.60
N ASP A 533 -5.47 22.96 -42.30
CA ASP A 533 -4.99 21.99 -43.30
C ASP A 533 -4.36 20.73 -42.65
N GLY A 534 -4.15 20.73 -41.33
CA GLY A 534 -3.47 19.65 -40.61
C GLY A 534 -2.01 19.50 -41.00
N LEU A 535 -1.30 20.61 -41.21
CA LEU A 535 0.11 20.64 -41.59
C LEU A 535 0.97 21.06 -40.39
N TYR A 536 2.08 20.36 -40.18
CA TYR A 536 3.06 20.73 -39.17
C TYR A 536 3.70 22.10 -39.48
N VAL A 537 4.40 22.69 -38.50
CA VAL A 537 5.01 24.03 -38.60
C VAL A 537 6.04 24.15 -39.74
N ASP A 538 6.58 23.03 -40.23
CA ASP A 538 7.45 22.97 -41.42
C ASP A 538 6.70 23.18 -42.75
N GLY A 539 5.36 23.23 -42.73
CA GLY A 539 4.49 23.38 -43.89
C GLY A 539 4.48 22.18 -44.84
N LYS A 540 5.06 21.04 -44.44
CA LYS A 540 5.22 19.85 -45.31
C LYS A 540 4.70 18.58 -44.67
N THR A 541 4.89 18.42 -43.36
CA THR A 541 4.53 17.17 -42.68
C THR A 541 3.02 17.15 -42.41
N GLN A 542 2.31 16.22 -43.03
CA GLN A 542 0.87 16.02 -42.79
C GLN A 542 0.64 15.38 -41.42
N LEU A 543 -0.28 15.94 -40.63
CA LEU A 543 -0.70 15.44 -39.33
C LEU A 543 -1.85 14.42 -39.49
N GLU A 544 -1.89 13.46 -38.58
CA GLU A 544 -2.95 12.44 -38.49
C GLU A 544 -4.09 12.94 -37.58
N ILE A 545 -5.33 12.58 -37.89
CA ILE A 545 -6.50 12.94 -37.06
C ILE A 545 -6.51 12.07 -35.80
N GLY A 546 -6.63 12.70 -34.63
CA GLY A 546 -6.90 12.03 -33.37
C GLY A 546 -8.39 11.74 -33.18
N HIS A 547 -8.74 10.52 -32.78
CA HIS A 547 -10.13 10.10 -32.65
C HIS A 547 -10.61 10.09 -31.19
N ARG A 548 -11.36 11.12 -30.78
CA ARG A 548 -11.81 11.33 -29.39
C ARG A 548 -12.56 10.14 -28.77
N TYR A 549 -13.39 9.45 -29.53
CA TYR A 549 -14.29 8.41 -28.99
C TYR A 549 -13.76 6.98 -29.10
N SER A 550 -12.77 6.73 -29.97
CA SER A 550 -12.19 5.39 -30.15
C SER A 550 -10.84 5.22 -29.47
N ASP A 551 -10.16 6.32 -29.14
CA ASP A 551 -8.84 6.31 -28.54
C ASP A 551 -8.90 6.67 -27.06
N ASN A 552 -8.67 5.68 -26.19
CA ASN A 552 -8.63 5.85 -24.74
C ASN A 552 -7.52 6.80 -24.27
N TYR A 553 -6.50 7.05 -25.11
CA TYR A 553 -5.37 7.95 -24.85
C TYR A 553 -5.46 9.22 -25.71
N PHE A 554 -6.66 9.62 -26.17
CA PHE A 554 -6.87 10.83 -26.95
C PHE A 554 -6.30 12.09 -26.27
N ALA A 555 -6.77 12.38 -25.05
CA ALA A 555 -6.38 13.53 -24.25
C ALA A 555 -6.38 13.16 -22.75
N PRO A 556 -5.76 13.95 -21.86
CA PRO A 556 -5.83 13.73 -20.42
C PRO A 556 -7.29 13.70 -19.94
N ALA A 557 -7.61 12.78 -19.02
CA ALA A 557 -8.98 12.61 -18.50
C ALA A 557 -9.60 13.92 -17.99
N TYR A 558 -8.81 14.72 -17.26
CA TYR A 558 -9.23 16.03 -16.77
C TYR A 558 -9.66 17.00 -17.89
N VAL A 559 -9.00 16.95 -19.06
CA VAL A 559 -9.34 17.78 -20.23
C VAL A 559 -10.67 17.32 -20.83
N ILE A 560 -10.89 16.00 -20.92
CA ILE A 560 -12.13 15.41 -21.45
C ILE A 560 -13.32 15.71 -20.54
N GLU A 561 -13.13 15.62 -19.22
CA GLU A 561 -14.15 15.89 -18.20
C GLU A 561 -14.52 17.38 -18.10
N ASN A 562 -13.59 18.27 -18.46
CA ASN A 562 -13.76 19.72 -18.45
C ASN A 562 -13.71 20.29 -19.87
N ASP A 563 -14.37 19.62 -20.81
CA ASP A 563 -14.29 19.96 -22.22
C ASP A 563 -14.72 21.39 -22.54
N PHE A 564 -15.73 21.94 -21.85
CA PHE A 564 -16.12 23.35 -21.99
C PHE A 564 -14.96 24.35 -21.77
N LYS A 565 -13.97 24.00 -20.94
CA LYS A 565 -12.81 24.87 -20.66
C LYS A 565 -11.67 24.67 -21.67
N PHE A 566 -11.56 23.46 -22.23
CA PHE A 566 -10.44 23.05 -23.07
C PHE A 566 -10.88 22.58 -24.47
N ASP A 567 -12.03 23.05 -24.93
CA ASP A 567 -12.65 22.69 -26.21
C ASP A 567 -11.71 22.97 -27.39
N PHE A 568 -10.98 24.08 -27.34
CA PHE A 568 -9.97 24.46 -28.33
C PHE A 568 -8.78 23.49 -28.43
N LEU A 569 -8.57 22.61 -27.44
CA LEU A 569 -7.58 21.54 -27.48
C LEU A 569 -8.19 20.22 -27.99
N LEU A 570 -9.51 20.08 -27.96
CA LEU A 570 -10.21 18.84 -28.31
C LEU A 570 -10.83 18.90 -29.71
N ILE A 571 -11.14 20.10 -30.21
CA ILE A 571 -11.86 20.35 -31.46
C ILE A 571 -11.07 21.36 -32.29
N ASN A 572 -10.95 21.10 -33.59
CA ASN A 572 -10.36 22.03 -34.52
C ASN A 572 -11.38 23.10 -34.96
N PHE A 573 -11.39 24.26 -34.28
CA PHE A 573 -12.28 25.37 -34.64
C PHE A 573 -11.96 26.05 -35.98
N TYR A 574 -10.81 25.75 -36.58
CA TYR A 574 -10.39 26.32 -37.86
C TYR A 574 -10.82 25.47 -39.05
N SER A 575 -11.30 24.24 -38.81
CA SER A 575 -11.81 23.36 -39.87
C SER A 575 -13.11 23.92 -40.45
N GLN A 576 -13.10 24.23 -41.75
CA GLN A 576 -14.31 24.65 -42.47
C GLN A 576 -15.25 23.49 -42.84
N ASN A 577 -14.81 22.23 -42.63
CA ASN A 577 -15.49 21.04 -43.17
C ASN A 577 -16.08 20.07 -42.13
N GLU A 578 -15.97 20.32 -40.83
CA GLU A 578 -16.37 19.35 -39.79
C GLU A 578 -17.46 19.89 -38.84
N TYR A 579 -18.64 20.14 -39.39
CA TYR A 579 -19.87 19.89 -38.63
C TYR A 579 -20.34 18.48 -39.03
N TYR A 580 -20.27 17.52 -38.11
CA TYR A 580 -20.69 16.12 -38.22
C TYR A 580 -19.73 15.14 -38.94
N LYS A 581 -18.89 14.46 -38.15
CA LYS A 581 -18.63 13.02 -38.31
C LYS A 581 -18.30 12.36 -36.98
#